data_AF-A0A6L9ZHW3-F1
#
_entry.id   AF-A0A6L9ZHW3-F1
#
_cell.length_a   1.000
_cell.length_b   1.000
_cell.length_c   1.000
_cell.angle_alpha   90.00
_cell.angle_beta   90.00
_cell.angle_gamma   90.00
#
_symmetry.space_group_name_H-M   'P 1'
#
loop_
_entity.id
_entity.type
_entity.pdbx_description
1 polymer ?
#
loop_
_entity_poly.entity_id
_entity_poly.type
_entity_poly.pdbx_seq_one_letter_code
_entity_poly.pdbx_strand_id
1 'polypeptide(L)'
;IVEYLQSNGSKVLPVQPEATTNSSAKIETIESEPVESNEVQPVEENLGAETPTPLPATDVKAIGQTLLDVVSEKTGYPADMLELDMDMEADLGIDSIKRVEILGALQEMYPDLPQANPEQLGELRTLGQIVEYLQSNASKVIPVQPEATTNSSAEMETIESEPVESNEVQPVEESLPLETPTPLTPLPAIDVKAIGQTLLDVVSEKTGYPAEMLELDMDMEADLGIDSIKRVEILSALQEMSPNLPQANPEQLGELRTLGQIVEYLQQQTATTEKKKFQQQPSSEQLDLDHNIPRCLVKLKTLPEPDSLDFALPDKHIVLLTDDGSLTTSKLAQSLTDRDWKVVVLSFPQSLIAEQPPLPKGVSRIVLNDLSEEHLKQQLAAITANYGSVAAFIHLNPAIVTQPNHGIRFLDLEKALLKQVFFIAKHLKPSLNQAARQGRSCFMTVARLDGAFGLAQNVNFGAIGAGLFGLTKTLNLEWESVFCRGIDLSPDLNAEGSAQYIMAELHDPNHYITEVGYSSLGRVTLSTEPSI
;
A
#
# COMPACT_ATOMS: atom_id res chain seq x y z
N ILE A 1 -42.64 35.07 6.05
CA ILE A 1 -41.80 34.76 7.24
C ILE A 1 -41.73 36.01 8.13
N VAL A 2 -42.91 36.45 8.58
CA VAL A 2 -43.13 37.59 9.51
C VAL A 2 -44.22 37.18 10.51
N GLU A 3 -44.44 35.87 10.70
CA GLU A 3 -45.56 35.37 11.51
C GLU A 3 -45.20 34.04 12.22
N TYR A 4 -43.99 33.98 12.82
CA TYR A 4 -43.61 32.88 13.71
C TYR A 4 -42.72 33.31 14.89
N LEU A 5 -42.56 34.61 15.12
CA LEU A 5 -41.82 35.16 16.26
C LEU A 5 -42.75 35.89 17.23
N GLN A 6 -43.80 35.22 17.70
CA GLN A 6 -44.67 35.73 18.77
C GLN A 6 -45.46 34.62 19.49
N SER A 7 -44.77 33.63 20.06
CA SER A 7 -45.30 32.85 21.21
C SER A 7 -44.22 31.92 21.78
N ASN A 8 -43.50 32.39 22.80
CA ASN A 8 -43.21 31.64 24.02
C ASN A 8 -42.31 32.49 24.91
N GLY A 9 -42.98 33.30 25.72
CA GLY A 9 -42.37 34.12 26.75
C GLY A 9 -41.82 33.29 27.90
N SER A 10 -40.67 33.76 28.37
CA SER A 10 -39.93 33.44 29.58
C SER A 10 -40.76 32.98 30.78
N LYS A 11 -40.31 31.87 31.41
CA LYS A 11 -40.43 31.67 32.86
C LYS A 11 -39.04 31.45 33.44
N VAL A 12 -38.61 32.48 34.16
CA VAL A 12 -37.42 32.56 35.00
C VAL A 12 -37.66 31.71 36.24
N LEU A 13 -36.74 30.78 36.55
CA LEU A 13 -36.66 30.09 37.85
C LEU A 13 -35.48 30.67 38.64
N PRO A 14 -35.61 30.90 39.96
CA PRO A 14 -34.64 31.66 40.73
C PRO A 14 -33.45 30.80 41.19
N VAL A 15 -32.28 31.43 41.16
CA VAL A 15 -31.04 31.00 41.82
C VAL A 15 -31.07 31.49 43.27
N GLN A 16 -30.75 30.61 44.22
CA GLN A 16 -30.35 30.96 45.59
C GLN A 16 -29.22 30.04 46.10
N PRO A 17 -28.43 30.49 47.10
CA PRO A 17 -26.97 30.39 47.07
C PRO A 17 -26.36 29.31 47.99
N GLU A 18 -25.04 29.19 47.88
CA GLU A 18 -24.12 28.29 48.59
C GLU A 18 -24.31 28.23 50.11
N ALA A 19 -24.12 27.03 50.66
CA ALA A 19 -23.77 26.81 52.06
C ALA A 19 -22.60 25.81 52.14
N THR A 20 -21.47 26.32 52.60
CA THR A 20 -20.29 25.60 53.07
C THR A 20 -20.60 24.77 54.32
N THR A 21 -20.24 23.50 54.34
CA THR A 21 -19.94 22.77 55.59
C THR A 21 -18.78 21.80 55.42
N ASN A 22 -17.72 22.06 56.22
CA ASN A 22 -16.68 21.10 56.58
C ASN A 22 -17.28 19.87 57.25
N SER A 23 -16.75 18.68 56.95
CA SER A 23 -16.57 17.65 57.98
C SER A 23 -15.46 16.68 57.60
N SER A 24 -14.46 16.62 58.48
CA SER A 24 -13.30 15.75 58.44
C SER A 24 -13.62 14.30 58.82
N ALA A 25 -12.80 13.41 58.24
CA ALA A 25 -12.29 12.14 58.77
C ALA A 25 -13.26 11.02 59.20
N LYS A 26 -13.16 9.88 58.48
CA LYS A 26 -12.94 8.58 59.13
C LYS A 26 -12.23 7.62 58.17
N ILE A 27 -10.99 7.29 58.52
CA ILE A 27 -10.20 6.18 57.96
C ILE A 27 -10.67 4.95 58.73
N GLU A 28 -11.15 3.92 58.03
CA GLU A 28 -11.45 2.63 58.63
C GLU A 28 -10.45 1.60 58.08
N THR A 29 -9.53 1.25 58.97
CA THR A 29 -8.53 0.20 58.89
C THR A 29 -9.22 -1.16 58.78
N ILE A 30 -8.83 -1.98 57.81
CA ILE A 30 -9.17 -3.41 57.79
C ILE A 30 -7.90 -4.18 58.16
N GLU A 31 -7.99 -4.82 59.33
CA GLU A 31 -7.00 -5.76 59.88
C GLU A 31 -7.02 -7.10 59.13
N SER A 32 -5.81 -7.64 59.01
CA SER A 32 -5.43 -8.94 58.46
C SER A 32 -5.63 -10.10 59.45
N GLU A 33 -5.98 -11.28 58.95
CA GLU A 33 -5.74 -12.58 59.59
C GLU A 33 -5.45 -13.68 58.52
N PRO A 34 -4.84 -14.84 58.87
CA PRO A 34 -3.53 -15.21 58.30
C PRO A 34 -3.49 -16.49 57.42
N VAL A 35 -2.40 -16.54 56.64
CA VAL A 35 -1.54 -17.67 56.18
C VAL A 35 -2.14 -19.08 56.06
N GLU A 36 -2.06 -19.64 54.84
CA GLU A 36 -1.82 -21.08 54.66
C GLU A 36 -0.73 -21.30 53.59
N SER A 37 0.40 -21.81 54.07
CA SER A 37 1.57 -22.26 53.34
C SER A 37 1.33 -23.65 52.76
N ASN A 38 1.70 -23.89 51.50
CA ASN A 38 1.84 -25.26 51.00
C ASN A 38 3.24 -25.51 50.43
N GLU A 39 3.70 -26.71 50.77
CA GLU A 39 5.04 -27.26 50.76
C GLU A 39 5.58 -27.56 49.35
N VAL A 40 6.89 -27.39 49.19
CA VAL A 40 7.68 -27.95 48.08
C VAL A 40 8.28 -29.25 48.57
N GLN A 41 8.01 -30.38 47.90
CA GLN A 41 8.85 -31.59 47.89
C GLN A 41 8.65 -32.44 46.61
N PRO A 42 9.63 -33.29 46.25
CA PRO A 42 10.14 -33.48 44.88
C PRO A 42 9.61 -34.75 44.20
N VAL A 43 9.77 -34.85 42.87
CA VAL A 43 9.63 -36.14 42.17
C VAL A 43 10.66 -36.28 41.04
N GLU A 44 11.15 -37.50 40.96
CA GLU A 44 12.39 -37.98 40.34
C GLU A 44 12.34 -38.11 38.81
N GLU A 45 13.55 -38.06 38.25
CA GLU A 45 13.94 -38.51 36.93
C GLU A 45 13.65 -40.00 36.73
N ASN A 46 12.90 -40.36 35.68
CA ASN A 46 12.83 -41.73 35.18
C ASN A 46 12.90 -41.74 33.65
N LEU A 47 14.02 -42.26 33.14
CA LEU A 47 14.20 -42.63 31.73
C LEU A 47 13.44 -43.93 31.44
N GLY A 48 12.38 -43.83 30.66
CA GLY A 48 11.68 -44.97 30.06
C GLY A 48 11.46 -44.72 28.57
N ALA A 49 12.06 -45.56 27.74
CA ALA A 49 11.89 -45.54 26.29
C ALA A 49 10.47 -45.98 25.90
N GLU A 50 9.77 -45.16 25.10
CA GLU A 50 8.55 -45.57 24.39
C GLU A 50 8.71 -45.34 22.89
N THR A 51 8.45 -46.43 22.15
CA THR A 51 8.31 -46.56 20.70
C THR A 51 7.33 -45.56 20.08
N PRO A 52 7.52 -45.14 18.81
CA PRO A 52 6.61 -44.21 18.15
C PRO A 52 5.25 -44.87 17.93
N THR A 53 4.25 -44.35 18.64
CA THR A 53 2.84 -44.72 18.50
C THR A 53 2.23 -43.84 17.40
N PRO A 54 1.33 -44.35 16.53
CA PRO A 54 0.69 -43.54 15.49
C PRO A 54 -0.17 -42.44 16.13
N LEU A 55 -0.18 -41.24 15.54
CA LEU A 55 -0.97 -40.09 15.98
C LEU A 55 -2.43 -40.50 16.31
N PRO A 56 -2.92 -40.26 17.55
CA PRO A 56 -4.28 -40.60 17.92
C PRO A 56 -5.26 -39.63 17.26
N ALA A 57 -6.43 -40.15 16.85
CA ALA A 57 -7.55 -39.39 16.27
C ALA A 57 -8.15 -38.29 17.20
N THR A 58 -7.55 -38.06 18.36
CA THR A 58 -7.91 -37.06 19.37
C THR A 58 -7.41 -35.65 19.00
N ASP A 59 -6.46 -35.53 18.06
CA ASP A 59 -5.80 -34.27 17.70
C ASP A 59 -6.67 -33.33 16.83
N VAL A 60 -7.55 -33.88 15.99
CA VAL A 60 -8.39 -33.08 15.07
C VAL A 60 -9.33 -32.12 15.80
N LYS A 61 -9.92 -32.58 16.89
CA LYS A 61 -10.82 -31.76 17.71
C LYS A 61 -10.05 -30.70 18.50
N ALA A 62 -8.79 -30.99 18.86
CA ALA A 62 -7.90 -30.05 19.54
C ALA A 62 -7.44 -28.95 18.56
N ILE A 63 -6.95 -29.32 17.38
CA ILE A 63 -6.56 -28.36 16.32
C ILE A 63 -7.75 -27.49 15.90
N GLY A 64 -8.94 -28.08 15.75
CA GLY A 64 -10.15 -27.33 15.44
C GLY A 64 -10.53 -26.31 16.53
N GLN A 65 -10.44 -26.69 17.80
CA GLN A 65 -10.71 -25.75 18.90
C GLN A 65 -9.65 -24.63 18.96
N THR A 66 -8.37 -24.99 18.81
CA THR A 66 -7.29 -24.01 18.81
C THR A 66 -7.41 -23.05 17.62
N LEU A 67 -7.83 -23.52 16.44
CA LEU A 67 -8.10 -22.65 15.30
C LEU A 67 -9.22 -21.65 15.61
N LEU A 68 -10.32 -22.08 16.25
CA LEU A 68 -11.41 -21.18 16.65
C LEU A 68 -10.93 -20.13 17.68
N ASP A 69 -10.08 -20.53 18.62
CA ASP A 69 -9.52 -19.63 19.64
C ASP A 69 -8.59 -18.59 18.99
N VAL A 70 -7.75 -18.99 18.04
CA VAL A 70 -6.89 -18.07 17.27
C VAL A 70 -7.71 -17.12 16.41
N VAL A 71 -8.75 -17.62 15.73
CA VAL A 71 -9.66 -16.78 14.94
C VAL A 71 -10.33 -15.76 15.85
N SER A 72 -10.86 -16.16 17.01
CA SER A 72 -11.43 -15.28 18.03
C SER A 72 -10.46 -14.19 18.46
N GLU A 73 -9.22 -14.54 18.79
CA GLU A 73 -8.19 -13.57 19.21
C GLU A 73 -7.83 -12.57 18.10
N LYS A 74 -7.69 -13.03 16.86
CA LYS A 74 -7.24 -12.22 15.71
C LYS A 74 -8.36 -11.39 15.05
N THR A 75 -9.61 -11.78 15.25
CA THR A 75 -10.78 -11.12 14.63
C THR A 75 -11.64 -10.37 15.63
N GLY A 76 -11.62 -10.75 16.91
CA GLY A 76 -12.49 -10.22 17.95
C GLY A 76 -13.90 -10.82 17.97
N TYR A 77 -14.17 -11.86 17.17
CA TYR A 77 -15.42 -12.61 17.28
C TYR A 77 -15.43 -13.42 18.59
N PRO A 78 -16.53 -13.40 19.36
CA PRO A 78 -16.68 -14.28 20.51
C PRO A 78 -16.53 -15.76 20.10
N ALA A 79 -15.73 -16.54 20.84
CA ALA A 79 -15.45 -17.94 20.50
C ALA A 79 -16.72 -18.82 20.48
N ASP A 80 -17.79 -18.42 21.19
CA ASP A 80 -19.10 -19.06 21.19
C ASP A 80 -19.95 -18.76 19.96
N MET A 81 -19.54 -17.81 19.11
CA MET A 81 -20.16 -17.50 17.82
C MET A 81 -19.40 -18.06 16.61
N LEU A 82 -18.27 -18.73 16.81
CA LEU A 82 -17.45 -19.27 15.72
C LEU A 82 -17.72 -20.77 15.52
N GLU A 83 -18.03 -21.16 14.30
CA GLU A 83 -18.24 -22.56 13.90
C GLU A 83 -17.29 -22.96 12.76
N LEU A 84 -16.92 -24.24 12.68
CA LEU A 84 -15.94 -24.72 11.68
C LEU A 84 -16.48 -24.70 10.24
N ASP A 85 -17.80 -24.67 10.05
CA ASP A 85 -18.43 -24.62 8.73
C ASP A 85 -18.57 -23.20 8.17
N MET A 86 -18.28 -22.17 8.98
CA MET A 86 -18.33 -20.77 8.54
C MET A 86 -17.33 -20.49 7.42
N ASP A 87 -17.79 -19.74 6.42
CA ASP A 87 -16.96 -19.25 5.33
C ASP A 87 -16.06 -18.11 5.82
N MET A 88 -14.77 -18.27 5.64
CA MET A 88 -13.78 -17.31 6.09
C MET A 88 -13.96 -15.95 5.45
N GLU A 89 -14.33 -15.86 4.17
CA GLU A 89 -14.47 -14.59 3.46
C GLU A 89 -15.89 -14.04 3.55
N ALA A 90 -16.90 -14.89 3.31
CA ALA A 90 -18.30 -14.49 3.22
C ALA A 90 -18.96 -14.28 4.59
N ASP A 91 -18.65 -15.11 5.58
CA ASP A 91 -19.28 -15.05 6.92
C ASP A 91 -18.41 -14.31 7.94
N LEU A 92 -17.10 -14.55 7.90
CA LEU A 92 -16.15 -14.02 8.90
C LEU A 92 -15.32 -12.81 8.41
N GLY A 93 -15.40 -12.46 7.12
CA GLY A 93 -14.66 -11.32 6.56
C GLY A 93 -13.13 -11.41 6.72
N ILE A 94 -12.58 -12.62 6.82
CA ILE A 94 -11.15 -12.93 6.93
C ILE A 94 -10.53 -12.85 5.53
N ASP A 95 -9.80 -11.78 5.29
CA ASP A 95 -9.01 -11.58 4.08
C ASP A 95 -7.77 -12.50 4.00
N SER A 96 -7.08 -12.49 2.87
CA SER A 96 -5.90 -13.32 2.62
C SER A 96 -4.73 -13.01 3.56
N ILE A 97 -4.64 -11.80 4.13
CA ILE A 97 -3.58 -11.41 5.06
C ILE A 97 -3.88 -12.00 6.45
N LYS A 98 -5.10 -11.81 6.96
CA LYS A 98 -5.53 -12.40 8.23
C LYS A 98 -5.49 -13.93 8.19
N ARG A 99 -5.74 -14.54 7.05
CA ARG A 99 -5.62 -15.99 6.87
C ARG A 99 -4.19 -16.49 7.10
N VAL A 100 -3.20 -15.78 6.58
CA VAL A 100 -1.77 -16.09 6.80
C VAL A 100 -1.40 -15.87 8.28
N GLU A 101 -1.90 -14.81 8.91
CA GLU A 101 -1.65 -14.55 10.34
C GLU A 101 -2.25 -15.61 11.27
N ILE A 102 -3.48 -16.06 11.00
CA ILE A 102 -4.17 -17.11 11.77
C ILE A 102 -3.41 -18.44 11.66
N LEU A 103 -2.93 -18.79 10.47
CA LEU A 103 -2.15 -20.00 10.28
C LEU A 103 -0.73 -19.93 10.82
N GLY A 104 -0.09 -18.76 10.72
CA GLY A 104 1.20 -18.53 11.37
C GLY A 104 1.09 -18.75 12.88
N ALA A 105 0.05 -18.20 13.51
CA ALA A 105 -0.22 -18.42 14.94
C ALA A 105 -0.54 -19.89 15.27
N LEU A 106 -1.26 -20.60 14.39
CA LEU A 106 -1.53 -22.03 14.58
C LEU A 106 -0.24 -22.88 14.43
N GLN A 107 0.64 -22.56 13.48
CA GLN A 107 1.93 -23.22 13.25
C GLN A 107 2.94 -22.95 14.37
N GLU A 108 2.91 -21.75 14.97
CA GLU A 108 3.70 -21.45 16.17
C GLU A 108 3.30 -22.34 17.37
N MET A 109 2.01 -22.67 17.49
CA MET A 109 1.51 -23.56 18.54
C MET A 109 1.67 -25.04 18.21
N TYR A 110 1.69 -25.41 16.93
CA TYR A 110 1.87 -26.77 16.45
C TYR A 110 2.98 -26.84 15.39
N PRO A 111 4.27 -26.83 15.81
CA PRO A 111 5.41 -26.79 14.89
C PRO A 111 5.58 -28.06 14.04
N ASP A 112 4.89 -29.15 14.41
CA ASP A 112 4.87 -30.40 13.65
C ASP A 112 3.88 -30.38 12.46
N LEU A 113 3.12 -29.29 12.29
CA LEU A 113 2.23 -29.12 11.15
C LEU A 113 3.02 -28.79 9.86
N PRO A 114 2.65 -29.38 8.71
CA PRO A 114 3.27 -29.07 7.44
C PRO A 114 3.06 -27.60 7.06
N GLN A 115 4.08 -26.96 6.47
CA GLN A 115 3.94 -25.60 5.95
C GLN A 115 2.92 -25.59 4.81
N ALA A 116 1.82 -24.87 5.00
CA ALA A 116 0.76 -24.73 4.01
C ALA A 116 1.22 -23.78 2.89
N ASN A 117 1.04 -24.18 1.63
CA ASN A 117 1.32 -23.33 0.49
C ASN A 117 0.25 -22.22 0.36
N PRO A 118 0.60 -20.92 0.24
CA PRO A 118 -0.36 -19.81 0.19
C PRO A 118 -1.39 -19.94 -0.95
N GLU A 119 -1.01 -20.50 -2.11
CA GLU A 119 -1.91 -20.67 -3.25
C GLU A 119 -2.98 -21.75 -3.00
N GLN A 120 -2.62 -22.87 -2.35
CA GLN A 120 -3.56 -23.94 -1.99
C GLN A 120 -4.53 -23.50 -0.89
N LEU A 121 -4.11 -22.53 -0.09
CA LEU A 121 -4.88 -21.97 1.00
C LEU A 121 -5.92 -20.94 0.53
N GLY A 122 -5.71 -20.33 -0.63
CA GLY A 122 -6.69 -19.48 -1.31
C GLY A 122 -7.93 -20.26 -1.77
N GLU A 123 -7.78 -21.57 -2.03
CA GLU A 123 -8.87 -22.45 -2.47
C GLU A 123 -9.77 -22.94 -1.32
N LEU A 124 -9.27 -22.91 -0.08
CA LEU A 124 -10.03 -23.30 1.12
C LEU A 124 -10.94 -22.14 1.55
N ARG A 125 -12.24 -22.41 1.66
CA ARG A 125 -13.28 -21.43 1.98
C ARG A 125 -13.70 -21.45 3.44
N THR A 126 -13.71 -22.61 4.10
CA THR A 126 -14.18 -22.72 5.50
C THR A 126 -13.07 -23.05 6.49
N LEU A 127 -13.28 -22.73 7.76
CA LEU A 127 -12.33 -23.09 8.84
C LEU A 127 -12.12 -24.61 8.96
N GLY A 128 -13.17 -25.39 8.72
CA GLY A 128 -13.12 -26.86 8.73
C GLY A 128 -12.28 -27.43 7.59
N GLN A 129 -12.28 -26.78 6.42
CA GLN A 129 -11.43 -27.17 5.28
C GLN A 129 -9.94 -26.96 5.59
N ILE A 130 -9.59 -25.95 6.40
CA ILE A 130 -8.22 -25.76 6.89
C ILE A 130 -7.81 -26.93 7.81
N VAL A 131 -8.67 -27.31 8.75
CA VAL A 131 -8.39 -28.43 9.68
C VAL A 131 -8.21 -29.74 8.90
N GLU A 132 -9.06 -30.00 7.90
CA GLU A 132 -8.98 -31.17 7.04
C GLU A 132 -7.71 -31.18 6.18
N TYR A 133 -7.35 -30.03 5.61
CA TYR A 133 -6.11 -29.87 4.83
C TYR A 133 -4.87 -30.16 5.67
N LEU A 134 -4.77 -29.56 6.87
CA LEU A 134 -3.64 -29.76 7.79
C LEU A 134 -3.52 -31.23 8.22
N GLN A 135 -4.65 -31.91 8.46
CA GLN A 135 -4.67 -33.33 8.79
C GLN A 135 -4.20 -34.23 7.63
N SER A 136 -4.63 -33.91 6.40
CA SER A 136 -4.30 -34.68 5.20
C SER A 136 -2.79 -34.63 4.87
N ASN A 137 -2.14 -33.50 5.18
CA ASN A 137 -0.71 -33.31 4.95
C ASN A 137 0.15 -33.79 6.12
N ALA A 138 -0.34 -33.74 7.37
CA ALA A 138 0.36 -34.33 8.52
C ALA A 138 0.51 -35.87 8.41
N SER A 139 -0.39 -36.53 7.68
CA SER A 139 -0.37 -37.98 7.47
C SER A 139 0.61 -38.46 6.37
N LYS A 140 1.36 -37.54 5.72
CA LYS A 140 2.19 -37.83 4.54
C LYS A 140 3.71 -37.81 4.77
N VAL A 141 4.19 -37.89 6.02
CA VAL A 141 5.63 -37.92 6.32
C VAL A 141 6.16 -39.36 6.36
N ILE A 142 7.03 -39.73 5.42
CA ILE A 142 7.81 -41.00 5.41
C ILE A 142 9.14 -40.75 6.17
N PRO A 143 9.63 -41.66 7.03
CA PRO A 143 10.80 -41.41 7.87
C PRO A 143 12.12 -41.71 7.16
N VAL A 144 13.09 -40.80 7.24
CA VAL A 144 14.50 -41.02 6.89
C VAL A 144 15.31 -41.10 8.20
N GLN A 145 16.09 -42.17 8.30
CA GLN A 145 16.92 -42.58 9.45
C GLN A 145 18.27 -41.83 9.47
N PRO A 146 18.88 -41.55 10.64
CA PRO A 146 20.09 -40.75 10.73
C PRO A 146 21.37 -41.60 10.68
N GLU A 147 22.41 -41.10 9.98
CA GLU A 147 23.80 -41.52 10.19
C GLU A 147 24.69 -40.32 10.52
N ALA A 148 25.61 -40.58 11.44
CA ALA A 148 26.45 -39.63 12.14
C ALA A 148 27.85 -39.49 11.51
N THR A 149 28.41 -38.27 11.64
CA THR A 149 29.83 -37.90 11.82
C THR A 149 30.91 -38.52 10.94
N THR A 150 31.76 -37.67 10.32
CA THR A 150 33.22 -37.62 10.60
C THR A 150 33.92 -36.41 9.95
N ASN A 151 34.42 -35.54 10.84
CA ASN A 151 35.71 -34.83 10.84
C ASN A 151 36.59 -34.71 9.56
N SER A 152 36.91 -33.43 9.28
CA SER A 152 38.26 -32.82 9.33
C SER A 152 39.08 -32.62 8.05
N SER A 153 39.66 -31.41 8.07
CA SER A 153 40.95 -30.97 7.55
C SER A 153 41.01 -30.33 6.16
N ALA A 154 41.39 -29.06 6.23
CA ALA A 154 41.90 -28.23 5.15
C ALA A 154 43.19 -28.79 4.56
N GLU A 155 43.41 -28.48 3.28
CA GLU A 155 44.75 -28.25 2.76
C GLU A 155 44.73 -27.23 1.61
N MET A 156 45.79 -26.45 1.60
CA MET A 156 46.13 -25.26 0.83
C MET A 156 46.95 -25.68 -0.40
N GLU A 157 46.83 -24.95 -1.52
CA GLU A 157 47.92 -24.59 -2.48
C GLU A 157 47.26 -23.88 -3.70
N THR A 158 47.44 -22.57 -3.96
CA THR A 158 48.55 -21.77 -4.55
C THR A 158 48.66 -21.73 -6.10
N ILE A 159 48.63 -20.49 -6.63
CA ILE A 159 49.23 -19.89 -7.88
C ILE A 159 48.74 -20.46 -9.23
N GLU A 160 48.63 -19.73 -10.36
CA GLU A 160 49.41 -18.60 -10.89
C GLU A 160 48.75 -17.93 -12.12
N SER A 161 49.03 -16.62 -12.26
CA SER A 161 49.29 -15.81 -13.47
C SER A 161 48.28 -15.68 -14.64
N GLU A 162 47.79 -14.44 -14.77
CA GLU A 162 47.65 -13.56 -15.96
C GLU A 162 48.68 -13.77 -17.11
N PRO A 163 48.38 -13.38 -18.38
CA PRO A 163 48.58 -11.97 -18.79
C PRO A 163 47.63 -11.37 -19.85
N VAL A 164 47.68 -10.04 -19.82
CA VAL A 164 47.11 -8.99 -20.67
C VAL A 164 47.85 -8.91 -22.02
N GLU A 165 47.14 -8.57 -23.11
CA GLU A 165 47.78 -7.97 -24.28
C GLU A 165 46.95 -6.81 -24.87
N SER A 166 47.68 -5.76 -25.25
CA SER A 166 47.25 -4.42 -25.59
C SER A 166 47.45 -4.16 -27.08
N ASN A 167 46.72 -3.20 -27.66
CA ASN A 167 47.14 -2.21 -28.69
C ASN A 167 45.92 -1.77 -29.53
N GLU A 168 45.81 -0.57 -30.12
CA GLU A 168 46.51 0.73 -30.09
C GLU A 168 45.64 1.68 -30.95
N VAL A 169 45.69 2.97 -30.67
CA VAL A 169 44.94 4.06 -31.33
C VAL A 169 45.73 4.62 -32.53
N GLN A 170 45.07 5.11 -33.60
CA GLN A 170 45.36 6.40 -34.29
C GLN A 170 44.41 6.73 -35.49
N PRO A 171 44.35 7.99 -35.97
CA PRO A 171 43.11 8.73 -36.26
C PRO A 171 42.94 9.18 -37.72
N VAL A 172 41.77 9.70 -38.12
CA VAL A 172 41.64 10.63 -39.27
C VAL A 172 40.46 11.59 -39.09
N GLU A 173 40.73 12.89 -39.32
CA GLU A 173 39.76 13.98 -39.49
C GLU A 173 39.02 13.88 -40.86
N GLU A 174 37.85 14.52 -40.97
CA GLU A 174 37.45 15.43 -42.07
C GLU A 174 35.99 15.29 -42.59
N SER A 175 35.31 16.43 -42.54
CA SER A 175 34.17 16.92 -43.34
C SER A 175 32.71 16.52 -43.00
N LEU A 176 31.91 17.57 -42.78
CA LEU A 176 30.44 17.58 -42.69
C LEU A 176 29.80 17.68 -44.09
N PRO A 177 28.81 16.83 -44.40
CA PRO A 177 27.77 17.16 -45.38
C PRO A 177 26.37 17.23 -44.76
N LEU A 178 25.56 18.16 -45.28
CA LEU A 178 24.17 18.43 -44.92
C LEU A 178 23.28 17.18 -45.02
N GLU A 179 22.45 16.96 -43.99
CA GLU A 179 21.42 15.92 -43.99
C GLU A 179 20.21 16.29 -44.86
N THR A 180 20.04 15.56 -45.95
CA THR A 180 18.73 15.26 -46.54
C THR A 180 18.10 14.06 -45.79
N PRO A 181 16.76 13.97 -45.66
CA PRO A 181 16.12 12.91 -44.87
C PRO A 181 16.31 11.55 -45.56
N THR A 182 17.12 10.69 -44.94
CA THR A 182 17.34 9.30 -45.37
C THR A 182 16.15 8.44 -44.92
N PRO A 183 15.65 7.50 -45.76
CA PRO A 183 14.58 6.58 -45.38
C PRO A 183 15.02 5.66 -44.24
N LEU A 184 14.10 5.40 -43.31
CA LEU A 184 14.25 4.46 -42.20
C LEU A 184 14.73 3.09 -42.69
N THR A 185 15.91 2.68 -42.23
CA THR A 185 16.41 1.30 -42.31
C THR A 185 15.53 0.40 -41.41
N PRO A 186 15.13 -0.82 -41.84
CA PRO A 186 14.41 -1.75 -40.97
C PRO A 186 15.29 -2.23 -39.81
N LEU A 187 14.72 -2.39 -38.61
CA LEU A 187 15.38 -3.06 -37.48
C LEU A 187 15.80 -4.51 -37.85
N PRO A 188 16.89 -5.04 -37.28
CA PRO A 188 17.27 -6.43 -37.51
C PRO A 188 16.22 -7.35 -36.88
N ALA A 189 15.77 -8.35 -37.64
CA ALA A 189 14.93 -9.43 -37.12
C ALA A 189 15.71 -10.21 -36.05
N ILE A 190 15.07 -10.44 -34.89
CA ILE A 190 15.67 -11.19 -33.78
C ILE A 190 15.78 -12.66 -34.19
N ASP A 191 17.01 -13.21 -34.17
CA ASP A 191 17.28 -14.61 -34.54
C ASP A 191 16.94 -15.56 -33.38
N VAL A 192 16.00 -16.47 -33.61
CA VAL A 192 15.51 -17.48 -32.65
C VAL A 192 16.64 -18.39 -32.16
N LYS A 193 17.62 -18.67 -33.02
CA LYS A 193 18.79 -19.47 -32.63
C LYS A 193 19.70 -18.73 -31.67
N ALA A 194 19.78 -17.40 -31.79
CA ALA A 194 20.57 -16.58 -30.89
C ALA A 194 19.94 -16.53 -29.48
N ILE A 195 18.60 -16.37 -29.38
CA ILE A 195 17.90 -16.39 -28.08
C ILE A 195 18.06 -17.75 -27.39
N GLY A 196 17.89 -18.85 -28.14
CA GLY A 196 18.05 -20.20 -27.60
C GLY A 196 19.46 -20.43 -27.04
N GLN A 197 20.50 -19.99 -27.76
CA GLN A 197 21.88 -20.13 -27.29
C GLN A 197 22.14 -19.28 -26.05
N THR A 198 21.72 -18.01 -26.04
CA THR A 198 21.88 -17.14 -24.87
C THR A 198 21.15 -17.69 -23.64
N LEU A 199 19.97 -18.29 -23.81
CA LEU A 199 19.28 -18.94 -22.69
C LEU A 199 20.08 -20.13 -22.13
N LEU A 200 20.64 -20.99 -22.99
CA LEU A 200 21.48 -22.12 -22.56
C LEU A 200 22.74 -21.64 -21.83
N ASP A 201 23.37 -20.57 -22.31
CA ASP A 201 24.56 -19.99 -21.70
C ASP A 201 24.24 -19.41 -20.29
N VAL A 202 23.11 -18.72 -20.14
CA VAL A 202 22.65 -18.18 -18.85
C VAL A 202 22.28 -19.30 -17.87
N VAL A 203 21.59 -20.36 -18.34
CA VAL A 203 21.27 -21.51 -17.50
C VAL A 203 22.56 -22.18 -17.03
N SER A 204 23.52 -22.40 -17.93
CA SER A 204 24.84 -22.94 -17.60
C SER A 204 25.56 -22.13 -16.52
N GLU A 205 25.59 -20.81 -16.65
CA GLU A 205 26.20 -19.91 -15.66
C GLU A 205 25.50 -19.98 -14.29
N LYS A 206 24.16 -20.02 -14.27
CA LYS A 206 23.38 -19.93 -13.03
C LYS A 206 23.21 -21.26 -12.30
N THR A 207 23.30 -22.39 -13.00
CA THR A 207 23.15 -23.73 -12.40
C THR A 207 24.47 -24.52 -12.34
N GLY A 208 25.48 -24.14 -13.10
CA GLY A 208 26.77 -24.84 -13.19
C GLY A 208 26.75 -26.08 -14.07
N TYR A 209 25.67 -26.35 -14.82
CA TYR A 209 25.66 -27.41 -15.85
C TYR A 209 26.54 -27.00 -17.03
N PRO A 210 27.38 -27.90 -17.60
CA PRO A 210 28.10 -27.60 -18.83
C PRO A 210 27.13 -27.29 -19.97
N ALA A 211 27.38 -26.22 -20.73
CA ALA A 211 26.51 -25.81 -21.82
C ALA A 211 26.31 -26.92 -22.87
N GLU A 212 27.31 -27.80 -23.07
CA GLU A 212 27.19 -28.98 -23.95
C GLU A 212 26.22 -30.08 -23.47
N MET A 213 25.77 -30.04 -22.22
CA MET A 213 24.80 -30.99 -21.65
C MET A 213 23.38 -30.43 -21.55
N LEU A 214 23.18 -29.15 -21.92
CA LEU A 214 21.88 -28.49 -21.85
C LEU A 214 21.18 -28.53 -23.21
N GLU A 215 19.97 -29.08 -23.22
CA GLU A 215 19.11 -29.13 -24.40
C GLU A 215 17.82 -28.32 -24.16
N LEU A 216 17.22 -27.79 -25.23
CA LEU A 216 16.03 -26.95 -25.12
C LEU A 216 14.77 -27.74 -24.72
N ASP A 217 14.74 -29.05 -24.88
CA ASP A 217 13.60 -29.89 -24.49
C ASP A 217 13.64 -30.35 -23.02
N MET A 218 14.74 -30.08 -22.30
CA MET A 218 14.88 -30.42 -20.88
C MET A 218 13.86 -29.69 -20.00
N ASP A 219 13.27 -30.43 -19.06
CA ASP A 219 12.35 -29.89 -18.07
C ASP A 219 13.13 -29.13 -16.98
N MET A 220 12.75 -27.88 -16.74
CA MET A 220 13.42 -27.01 -15.78
C MET A 220 13.34 -27.53 -14.36
N GLU A 221 12.26 -28.21 -13.96
CA GLU A 221 12.08 -28.70 -12.59
C GLU A 221 12.54 -30.15 -12.44
N ALA A 222 12.11 -31.00 -13.37
CA ALA A 222 12.32 -32.44 -13.29
C ALA A 222 13.74 -32.85 -13.72
N ASP A 223 14.31 -32.20 -14.74
CA ASP A 223 15.61 -32.57 -15.28
C ASP A 223 16.74 -31.65 -14.79
N LEU A 224 16.45 -30.35 -14.62
CA LEU A 224 17.46 -29.34 -14.28
C LEU A 224 17.39 -28.84 -12.82
N GLY A 225 16.35 -29.22 -12.05
CA GLY A 225 16.21 -28.84 -10.64
C GLY A 225 16.09 -27.33 -10.38
N ILE A 226 15.65 -26.57 -11.38
CA ILE A 226 15.49 -25.11 -11.34
C ILE A 226 14.15 -24.78 -10.66
N ASP A 227 14.25 -24.28 -9.43
CA ASP A 227 13.12 -23.78 -8.65
C ASP A 227 12.60 -22.41 -9.15
N SER A 228 11.50 -21.94 -8.57
CA SER A 228 10.86 -20.68 -8.96
C SER A 228 11.73 -19.44 -8.74
N ILE A 229 12.69 -19.48 -7.80
CA ILE A 229 13.62 -18.37 -7.52
C ILE A 229 14.70 -18.34 -8.61
N LYS A 230 15.32 -19.49 -8.91
CA LYS A 230 16.34 -19.63 -9.96
C LYS A 230 15.79 -19.31 -11.35
N ARG A 231 14.53 -19.64 -11.62
CA ARG A 231 13.86 -19.23 -12.87
C ARG A 231 13.83 -17.72 -13.04
N VAL A 232 13.45 -16.96 -12.01
CA VAL A 232 13.42 -15.50 -12.06
C VAL A 232 14.82 -14.90 -12.25
N GLU A 233 15.84 -15.46 -11.61
CA GLU A 233 17.24 -15.05 -11.78
C GLU A 233 17.74 -15.28 -13.21
N ILE A 234 17.50 -16.46 -13.80
CA ILE A 234 17.87 -16.81 -15.18
C ILE A 234 17.19 -15.87 -16.19
N LEU A 235 15.92 -15.55 -15.98
CA LEU A 235 15.17 -14.65 -16.87
C LEU A 235 15.64 -13.21 -16.77
N SER A 236 15.98 -12.76 -15.57
CA SER A 236 16.54 -11.42 -15.35
C SER A 236 17.88 -11.28 -16.06
N ALA A 237 18.75 -12.29 -15.93
CA ALA A 237 20.03 -12.33 -16.63
C ALA A 237 19.88 -12.41 -18.16
N LEU A 238 18.90 -13.17 -18.67
CA LEU A 238 18.61 -13.20 -20.11
C LEU A 238 18.14 -11.84 -20.64
N GLN A 239 17.35 -11.09 -19.87
CA GLN A 239 16.90 -9.74 -20.24
C GLN A 239 18.04 -8.72 -20.19
N GLU A 240 18.97 -8.84 -19.23
CA GLU A 240 20.17 -8.00 -19.17
C GLU A 240 21.09 -8.24 -20.37
N MET A 241 21.26 -9.51 -20.78
CA MET A 241 22.09 -9.88 -21.95
C MET A 241 21.39 -9.63 -23.29
N SER A 242 20.07 -9.53 -23.31
CA SER A 242 19.26 -9.27 -24.51
C SER A 242 18.20 -8.18 -24.26
N PRO A 243 18.58 -6.89 -24.24
CA PRO A 243 17.69 -5.77 -23.91
C PRO A 243 16.51 -5.56 -24.87
N ASN A 244 16.54 -6.21 -26.04
CA ASN A 244 15.48 -6.15 -27.05
C ASN A 244 14.39 -7.22 -26.84
N LEU A 245 14.51 -8.09 -25.82
CA LEU A 245 13.49 -9.07 -25.49
C LEU A 245 12.30 -8.41 -24.77
N PRO A 246 11.06 -8.83 -25.06
CA PRO A 246 9.88 -8.34 -24.37
C PRO A 246 9.92 -8.76 -22.90
N GLN A 247 9.44 -7.90 -22.01
CA GLN A 247 9.26 -8.25 -20.60
C GLN A 247 8.23 -9.38 -20.48
N ALA A 248 8.69 -10.52 -20.01
CA ALA A 248 7.87 -11.71 -19.79
C ALA A 248 7.11 -11.61 -18.46
N ASN A 249 5.83 -12.01 -18.43
CA ASN A 249 5.06 -12.08 -17.19
C ASN A 249 5.53 -13.31 -16.36
N PRO A 250 6.02 -13.15 -15.11
CA PRO A 250 6.43 -14.25 -14.25
C PRO A 250 5.36 -15.33 -14.06
N GLU A 251 4.08 -14.95 -14.01
CA GLU A 251 2.95 -15.88 -13.80
C GLU A 251 2.76 -16.84 -14.98
N GLN A 252 2.87 -16.33 -16.21
CA GLN A 252 2.73 -17.11 -17.44
C GLN A 252 3.96 -18.00 -17.71
N LEU A 253 5.11 -17.60 -17.18
CA LEU A 253 6.34 -18.40 -17.29
C LEU A 253 6.40 -19.53 -16.27
N GLY A 254 5.71 -19.41 -15.14
CA GLY A 254 5.56 -20.49 -14.16
C GLY A 254 4.83 -21.72 -14.71
N GLU A 255 4.02 -21.54 -15.76
CA GLU A 255 3.32 -22.64 -16.45
C GLU A 255 4.20 -23.35 -17.49
N LEU A 256 5.33 -22.76 -17.89
CA LEU A 256 6.27 -23.33 -18.87
C LEU A 256 7.20 -24.30 -18.15
N ARG A 257 7.35 -25.50 -18.74
CA ARG A 257 8.11 -26.60 -18.16
C ARG A 257 9.49 -26.75 -18.77
N THR A 258 9.68 -26.43 -20.05
CA THR A 258 10.97 -26.63 -20.73
C THR A 258 11.65 -25.34 -21.17
N LEU A 259 12.97 -25.36 -21.36
CA LEU A 259 13.73 -24.20 -21.84
C LEU A 259 13.27 -23.74 -23.23
N GLY A 260 12.88 -24.67 -24.09
CA GLY A 260 12.37 -24.42 -25.44
C GLY A 260 11.02 -23.72 -25.43
N GLN A 261 10.17 -24.02 -24.45
CA GLN A 261 8.90 -23.30 -24.26
C GLN A 261 9.12 -21.83 -23.89
N ILE A 262 10.18 -21.50 -23.15
CA ILE A 262 10.56 -20.10 -22.88
C ILE A 262 11.00 -19.40 -24.16
N VAL A 263 11.82 -20.06 -24.99
CA VAL A 263 12.27 -19.50 -26.28
C VAL A 263 11.07 -19.27 -27.21
N GLU A 264 10.16 -20.24 -27.30
CA GLU A 264 8.93 -20.12 -28.10
C GLU A 264 8.01 -19.01 -27.58
N TYR A 265 7.84 -18.89 -26.26
CA TYR A 265 7.07 -17.82 -25.65
C TYR A 265 7.65 -16.44 -25.99
N LEU A 266 8.95 -16.25 -25.82
CA LEU A 266 9.63 -14.99 -26.15
C LEU A 266 9.55 -14.68 -27.64
N GLN A 267 9.64 -15.69 -28.50
CA GLN A 267 9.45 -15.54 -29.94
C GLN A 267 8.01 -15.15 -30.31
N GLN A 268 7.01 -15.76 -29.69
CA GLN A 268 5.60 -15.39 -29.92
C GLN A 268 5.34 -13.96 -29.46
N GLN A 269 5.94 -13.55 -28.35
CA GLN A 269 5.82 -12.17 -27.87
C GLN A 269 6.47 -11.18 -28.84
N THR A 270 7.66 -11.46 -29.38
CA THR A 270 8.30 -10.59 -30.40
C THR A 270 7.52 -10.50 -31.71
N ALA A 271 6.94 -11.62 -32.19
CA ALA A 271 6.09 -11.64 -33.39
C ALA A 271 4.74 -10.90 -33.20
N THR A 272 4.25 -10.84 -31.97
CA THR A 272 2.99 -10.15 -31.62
C THR A 272 3.20 -8.64 -31.45
N THR A 273 4.44 -8.19 -31.19
CA THR A 273 4.79 -6.77 -31.01
C THR A 273 4.74 -5.96 -32.31
N GLU A 274 5.02 -6.55 -33.49
CA GLU A 274 4.95 -5.82 -34.77
C GLU A 274 3.53 -5.66 -35.34
N LYS A 275 2.50 -6.31 -34.77
CA LYS A 275 1.10 -6.23 -35.24
C LYS A 275 0.06 -5.81 -34.20
N LYS A 276 0.46 -5.40 -32.99
CA LYS A 276 -0.47 -4.75 -32.05
C LYS A 276 -0.43 -3.22 -32.19
N LYS A 277 -1.03 -2.71 -33.28
CA LYS A 277 -1.92 -1.55 -33.10
C LYS A 277 -2.99 -2.04 -32.13
N PHE A 278 -3.15 -1.38 -31.00
CA PHE A 278 -4.21 -1.68 -30.02
C PHE A 278 -5.57 -1.78 -30.73
N GLN A 279 -5.98 -3.01 -31.08
CA GLN A 279 -7.38 -3.36 -31.24
C GLN A 279 -7.75 -3.98 -29.91
N GLN A 280 -8.50 -3.23 -29.10
CA GLN A 280 -9.25 -3.80 -27.99
C GLN A 280 -10.12 -4.92 -28.57
N GLN A 281 -9.76 -6.17 -28.34
CA GLN A 281 -10.75 -7.23 -28.31
C GLN A 281 -11.36 -7.18 -26.90
N PRO A 282 -12.63 -6.76 -26.76
CA PRO A 282 -13.32 -6.93 -25.49
C PRO A 282 -13.37 -8.43 -25.20
N SER A 283 -12.95 -8.83 -24.00
CA SER A 283 -13.33 -10.13 -23.48
C SER A 283 -14.86 -10.19 -23.48
N SER A 284 -15.42 -11.11 -24.25
CA SER A 284 -16.86 -11.31 -24.38
C SER A 284 -17.45 -12.12 -23.22
N GLU A 285 -16.77 -12.15 -22.06
CA GLU A 285 -17.45 -12.47 -20.81
C GLU A 285 -18.16 -11.20 -20.37
N GLN A 286 -19.33 -11.00 -20.98
CA GLN A 286 -20.32 -10.05 -20.51
C GLN A 286 -20.79 -10.57 -19.15
N LEU A 287 -20.07 -10.19 -18.09
CA LEU A 287 -20.55 -10.30 -16.72
C LEU A 287 -21.89 -9.56 -16.70
N ASP A 288 -22.98 -10.32 -16.69
CA ASP A 288 -24.35 -9.82 -16.60
C ASP A 288 -24.61 -9.34 -15.17
N LEU A 289 -23.84 -8.31 -14.80
CA LEU A 289 -23.96 -7.61 -13.55
C LEU A 289 -24.89 -6.43 -13.81
N ASP A 290 -26.19 -6.73 -13.85
CA ASP A 290 -27.24 -5.72 -13.86
C ASP A 290 -27.29 -5.04 -12.48
N HIS A 291 -26.25 -4.24 -12.19
CA HIS A 291 -26.12 -3.53 -10.92
C HIS A 291 -27.05 -2.30 -10.84
N ASN A 292 -27.84 -2.02 -11.89
CA ASN A 292 -28.67 -0.83 -11.98
C ASN A 292 -27.87 0.48 -11.74
N ILE A 293 -26.54 0.45 -11.93
CA ILE A 293 -25.65 1.60 -11.78
C ILE A 293 -25.57 2.31 -13.13
N PRO A 294 -26.10 3.54 -13.26
CA PRO A 294 -26.02 4.28 -14.51
C PRO A 294 -24.56 4.61 -14.83
N ARG A 295 -24.12 4.27 -16.04
CA ARG A 295 -22.82 4.68 -16.57
C ARG A 295 -23.00 5.94 -17.41
N CYS A 296 -22.29 7.00 -17.05
CA CYS A 296 -22.35 8.29 -17.73
C CYS A 296 -20.97 8.71 -18.22
N LEU A 297 -20.92 9.44 -19.34
CA LEU A 297 -19.69 10.07 -19.79
C LEU A 297 -19.35 11.24 -18.88
N VAL A 298 -18.08 11.30 -18.46
CA VAL A 298 -17.56 12.37 -17.61
C VAL A 298 -17.03 13.49 -18.50
N LYS A 299 -17.37 14.73 -18.16
CA LYS A 299 -16.86 15.95 -18.80
C LYS A 299 -16.47 16.99 -17.77
N LEU A 300 -15.52 17.86 -18.15
CA LEU A 300 -15.18 19.05 -17.40
C LEU A 300 -16.33 20.06 -17.44
N LYS A 301 -16.63 20.61 -16.28
CA LYS A 301 -17.55 21.72 -16.09
C LYS A 301 -16.81 22.87 -15.42
N THR A 302 -16.81 24.03 -16.06
CA THR A 302 -16.26 25.26 -15.47
C THR A 302 -17.09 25.69 -14.27
N LEU A 303 -16.40 26.16 -13.23
CA LEU A 303 -16.97 26.73 -12.01
C LEU A 303 -16.62 28.21 -11.90
N PRO A 304 -17.48 29.03 -11.27
CA PRO A 304 -17.08 30.36 -10.81
C PRO A 304 -16.03 30.26 -9.71
N GLU A 305 -15.35 31.37 -9.41
CA GLU A 305 -14.48 31.47 -8.24
C GLU A 305 -15.25 31.12 -6.95
N PRO A 306 -14.58 30.52 -5.94
CA PRO A 306 -15.21 30.22 -4.66
C PRO A 306 -15.70 31.49 -3.97
N ASP A 307 -16.84 31.38 -3.28
CA ASP A 307 -17.21 32.35 -2.26
C ASP A 307 -16.28 32.20 -1.05
N SER A 308 -16.27 33.17 -0.14
CA SER A 308 -15.43 33.16 1.05
C SER A 308 -16.25 33.10 2.33
N LEU A 309 -16.15 31.97 3.03
CA LEU A 309 -16.63 31.80 4.40
C LEU A 309 -15.54 32.27 5.37
N ASP A 310 -15.84 33.31 6.14
CA ASP A 310 -15.00 33.72 7.26
C ASP A 310 -15.25 32.78 8.45
N PHE A 311 -14.22 32.03 8.84
CA PHE A 311 -14.26 31.16 10.00
C PHE A 311 -12.88 31.09 10.66
N ALA A 312 -12.88 30.83 11.97
CA ALA A 312 -11.67 30.57 12.74
C ALA A 312 -11.71 29.15 13.30
N LEU A 313 -10.53 28.57 13.52
CA LEU A 313 -10.43 27.31 14.26
C LEU A 313 -10.71 27.57 15.74
N PRO A 314 -11.38 26.64 16.47
CA PRO A 314 -11.60 26.82 17.89
C PRO A 314 -10.28 26.83 18.67
N ASP A 315 -10.28 27.43 19.86
CA ASP A 315 -9.11 27.45 20.75
C ASP A 315 -8.55 26.04 20.96
N LYS A 316 -7.21 25.93 21.01
CA LYS A 316 -6.47 24.67 21.14
C LYS A 316 -6.63 23.70 19.95
N HIS A 317 -7.15 24.15 18.82
CA HIS A 317 -7.09 23.38 17.58
C HIS A 317 -5.99 23.87 16.65
N ILE A 318 -5.58 22.98 15.75
CA ILE A 318 -4.51 23.23 14.78
C ILE A 318 -4.91 22.83 13.37
N VAL A 319 -4.16 23.34 12.40
CA VAL A 319 -4.05 22.77 11.06
C VAL A 319 -2.88 21.80 11.04
N LEU A 320 -3.13 20.59 10.57
CA LEU A 320 -2.10 19.63 10.20
C LEU A 320 -1.93 19.65 8.68
N LEU A 321 -0.74 20.04 8.22
CA LEU A 321 -0.36 20.12 6.81
C LEU A 321 0.68 19.05 6.50
N THR A 322 0.50 18.25 5.45
CA THR A 322 1.61 17.39 4.99
C THR A 322 2.57 18.15 4.10
N ASP A 323 3.86 17.84 4.20
CA ASP A 323 4.90 18.42 3.35
C ASP A 323 4.97 17.67 2.01
N ASP A 324 4.90 18.39 0.89
CA ASP A 324 5.11 17.85 -0.46
C ASP A 324 6.54 18.04 -0.99
N GLY A 325 7.42 18.64 -0.17
CA GLY A 325 8.79 19.01 -0.54
C GLY A 325 8.89 20.29 -1.36
N SER A 326 7.78 20.91 -1.76
CA SER A 326 7.77 22.10 -2.59
C SER A 326 7.53 23.38 -1.78
N LEU A 327 7.89 24.53 -2.36
CA LEU A 327 7.61 25.83 -1.74
C LEU A 327 6.11 26.09 -1.51
N THR A 328 5.21 25.31 -2.12
CA THR A 328 3.75 25.37 -1.87
C THR A 328 3.46 25.11 -0.40
N THR A 329 4.14 24.14 0.22
CA THR A 329 4.02 23.83 1.65
C THR A 329 4.34 25.08 2.50
N SER A 330 5.47 25.74 2.23
CA SER A 330 5.88 26.96 2.95
C SER A 330 4.90 28.11 2.76
N LYS A 331 4.42 28.32 1.53
CA LYS A 331 3.49 29.40 1.18
C LYS A 331 2.10 29.22 1.77
N LEU A 332 1.62 27.98 1.78
CA LEU A 332 0.35 27.64 2.41
C LEU A 332 0.45 27.77 3.94
N ALA A 333 1.52 27.25 4.55
CA ALA A 333 1.76 27.41 5.99
C ALA A 333 1.82 28.89 6.40
N GLN A 334 2.42 29.76 5.58
CA GLN A 334 2.45 31.21 5.82
C GLN A 334 1.03 31.79 5.72
N SER A 335 0.29 31.49 4.65
CA SER A 335 -1.09 31.98 4.45
C SER A 335 -2.07 31.58 5.57
N LEU A 336 -1.87 30.41 6.17
CA LEU A 336 -2.63 29.93 7.32
C LEU A 336 -2.20 30.66 8.61
N THR A 337 -0.89 30.84 8.81
CA THR A 337 -0.33 31.52 9.98
C THR A 337 -0.67 33.02 10.01
N ASP A 338 -0.74 33.66 8.84
CA ASP A 338 -1.16 35.07 8.68
C ASP A 338 -2.62 35.30 9.10
N ARG A 339 -3.40 34.23 9.25
CA ARG A 339 -4.77 34.23 9.80
C ARG A 339 -4.81 33.83 11.27
N ASP A 340 -3.68 33.86 11.96
CA ASP A 340 -3.52 33.45 13.37
C ASP A 340 -3.85 31.97 13.63
N TRP A 341 -3.83 31.12 12.60
CA TRP A 341 -4.04 29.69 12.79
C TRP A 341 -2.72 29.01 13.19
N LYS A 342 -2.81 28.12 14.18
CA LYS A 342 -1.67 27.31 14.60
C LYS A 342 -1.47 26.17 13.60
N VAL A 343 -0.33 26.17 12.91
CA VAL A 343 0.00 25.17 11.88
C VAL A 343 1.11 24.24 12.36
N VAL A 344 0.92 22.95 12.13
CA VAL A 344 1.96 21.92 12.27
C VAL A 344 2.14 21.24 10.92
N VAL A 345 3.38 21.14 10.46
CA VAL A 345 3.74 20.45 9.22
C VAL A 345 4.23 19.04 9.55
N LEU A 346 3.62 18.02 8.96
CA LEU A 346 4.04 16.63 9.02
C LEU A 346 4.81 16.29 7.74
N SER A 347 6.12 16.08 7.86
CA SER A 347 6.97 15.66 6.75
C SER A 347 7.09 14.13 6.73
N PHE A 348 6.99 13.55 5.54
CA PHE A 348 7.28 12.14 5.30
C PHE A 348 8.79 11.85 5.37
N PRO A 349 9.21 10.58 5.51
CA PRO A 349 10.63 10.22 5.47
C PRO A 349 11.31 10.72 4.19
N GLN A 350 12.61 11.02 4.26
CA GLN A 350 13.39 11.52 3.11
C GLN A 350 13.45 10.53 1.93
N SER A 351 13.19 9.25 2.18
CA SER A 351 13.04 8.22 1.14
C SER A 351 11.78 8.41 0.28
N LEU A 352 10.74 9.07 0.81
CA LEU A 352 9.56 9.46 0.04
C LEU A 352 9.68 10.88 -0.50
N ILE A 353 10.05 11.82 0.37
CA ILE A 353 10.13 13.24 0.02
C ILE A 353 11.48 13.79 0.47
N ALA A 354 12.39 13.91 -0.49
CA ALA A 354 13.78 14.29 -0.23
C ALA A 354 13.90 15.75 0.21
N GLU A 355 13.12 16.65 -0.40
CA GLU A 355 13.22 18.08 -0.15
C GLU A 355 12.41 18.51 1.07
N GLN A 356 12.94 19.47 1.82
CA GLN A 356 12.34 20.02 3.02
C GLN A 356 12.43 21.54 2.99
N PRO A 357 11.42 22.21 2.44
CA PRO A 357 11.46 23.66 2.24
C PRO A 357 11.39 24.42 3.58
N PRO A 358 11.99 25.63 3.65
CA PRO A 358 12.01 26.41 4.88
C PRO A 358 10.58 26.79 5.28
N LEU A 359 10.24 26.59 6.56
CA LEU A 359 8.93 26.94 7.09
C LEU A 359 8.93 28.35 7.70
N PRO A 360 7.78 29.04 7.69
CA PRO A 360 7.64 30.33 8.32
C PRO A 360 7.79 30.24 9.85
N LYS A 361 8.11 31.38 10.48
CA LYS A 361 8.31 31.45 11.94
C LYS A 361 7.02 31.06 12.66
N GLY A 362 7.14 30.23 13.71
CA GLY A 362 6.00 29.78 14.51
C GLY A 362 5.34 28.49 14.02
N VAL A 363 5.74 27.98 12.85
CA VAL A 363 5.27 26.68 12.34
C VAL A 363 6.26 25.59 12.74
N SER A 364 5.74 24.57 13.42
CA SER A 364 6.53 23.40 13.81
C SER A 364 6.53 22.34 12.71
N ARG A 365 7.68 21.71 12.50
CA ARG A 365 7.84 20.54 11.63
C ARG A 365 8.00 19.28 12.47
N ILE A 366 7.22 18.26 12.17
CA ILE A 366 7.31 16.91 12.72
C ILE A 366 7.65 15.97 11.56
N VAL A 367 8.70 15.16 11.71
CA VAL A 367 9.16 14.26 10.65
C VAL A 367 8.78 12.83 11.04
N LEU A 368 8.11 12.11 10.15
CA LEU A 368 7.93 10.67 10.25
C LEU A 368 9.26 9.99 9.92
N ASN A 369 9.74 9.14 10.81
CA ASN A 369 11.00 8.42 10.61
C ASN A 369 10.81 7.14 9.78
N ASP A 370 9.60 6.57 9.82
CA ASP A 370 9.22 5.37 9.08
C ASP A 370 7.75 5.46 8.64
N LEU A 371 7.30 4.45 7.90
CA LEU A 371 5.96 4.38 7.28
C LEU A 371 4.99 3.47 8.05
N SER A 372 5.35 3.02 9.25
CA SER A 372 4.46 2.20 10.06
C SER A 372 3.26 3.01 10.57
N GLU A 373 2.09 2.38 10.59
CA GLU A 373 0.89 2.99 11.16
C GLU A 373 1.07 3.28 12.66
N GLU A 374 1.82 2.44 13.38
CA GLU A 374 2.10 2.64 14.81
C GLU A 374 2.91 3.92 15.05
N HIS A 375 3.99 4.13 14.30
CA HIS A 375 4.78 5.35 14.42
C HIS A 375 3.96 6.59 14.05
N LEU A 376 3.18 6.52 12.97
CA LEU A 376 2.26 7.59 12.58
C LEU A 376 1.27 7.92 13.71
N LYS A 377 0.63 6.90 14.30
CA LYS A 377 -0.30 7.07 15.42
C LYS A 377 0.37 7.74 16.63
N GLN A 378 1.60 7.33 16.96
CA GLN A 378 2.39 7.94 18.04
C GLN A 378 2.69 9.42 17.74
N GLN A 379 3.07 9.76 16.52
CA GLN A 379 3.35 11.15 16.13
C GLN A 379 2.07 12.01 16.14
N LEU A 380 0.95 11.50 15.66
CA LEU A 380 -0.34 12.22 15.72
C LEU A 380 -0.80 12.45 17.17
N ALA A 381 -0.57 11.48 18.07
CA ALA A 381 -0.83 11.64 19.49
C ALA A 381 0.09 12.70 20.13
N ALA A 382 1.39 12.68 19.80
CA ALA A 382 2.34 13.69 20.26
C ALA A 382 2.00 15.09 19.73
N ILE A 383 1.54 15.19 18.47
CA ILE A 383 1.06 16.45 17.90
C ILE A 383 -0.13 16.98 18.69
N THR A 384 -1.09 16.11 18.99
CA THR A 384 -2.28 16.48 19.77
C THR A 384 -1.91 16.98 21.16
N ALA A 385 -1.00 16.29 21.85
CA ALA A 385 -0.56 16.66 23.20
C ALA A 385 0.22 17.98 23.25
N ASN A 386 1.10 18.23 22.27
CA ASN A 386 2.01 19.38 22.28
C ASN A 386 1.42 20.63 21.62
N TYR A 387 0.55 20.45 20.63
CA TYR A 387 0.08 21.55 19.79
C TYR A 387 -1.42 21.81 19.90
N GLY A 388 -2.22 20.76 20.09
CA GLY A 388 -3.68 20.84 20.11
C GLY A 388 -4.34 19.85 19.16
N SER A 389 -5.66 19.69 19.28
CA SER A 389 -6.43 18.76 18.45
C SER A 389 -6.50 19.23 16.99
N VAL A 390 -6.41 18.29 16.04
CA VAL A 390 -6.51 18.64 14.61
C VAL A 390 -7.96 18.97 14.27
N ALA A 391 -8.21 20.20 13.78
CA ALA A 391 -9.51 20.62 13.22
C ALA A 391 -9.47 20.76 11.69
N ALA A 392 -8.28 20.91 11.13
CA ALA A 392 -8.08 21.02 9.70
C ALA A 392 -6.91 20.13 9.28
N PHE A 393 -7.14 19.24 8.33
CA PHE A 393 -6.09 18.46 7.69
C PHE A 393 -6.01 18.82 6.21
N ILE A 394 -4.80 19.10 5.74
CA ILE A 394 -4.52 19.36 4.32
C ILE A 394 -3.35 18.47 3.90
N HIS A 395 -3.60 17.57 2.97
CA HIS A 395 -2.56 16.79 2.32
C HIS A 395 -2.12 17.46 1.02
N LEU A 396 -0.82 17.72 0.90
CA LEU A 396 -0.18 18.12 -0.36
C LEU A 396 0.56 16.91 -0.94
N ASN A 397 0.15 16.47 -2.13
CA ASN A 397 0.85 15.42 -2.86
C ASN A 397 1.99 16.04 -3.68
N PRO A 398 3.18 15.42 -3.74
CA PRO A 398 4.28 15.91 -4.55
C PRO A 398 3.91 15.93 -6.04
N ALA A 399 4.46 16.90 -6.77
CA ALA A 399 4.37 16.93 -8.22
C ALA A 399 5.34 15.92 -8.82
N ILE A 400 4.81 14.82 -9.35
CA ILE A 400 5.61 13.76 -9.98
C ILE A 400 5.45 13.87 -11.48
N VAL A 401 6.49 14.38 -12.15
CA VAL A 401 6.55 14.44 -13.61
C VAL A 401 7.10 13.12 -14.13
N THR A 402 6.31 12.40 -14.93
CA THR A 402 6.76 11.19 -15.60
C THR A 402 7.29 11.53 -17.01
N GLN A 403 8.31 10.81 -17.47
CA GLN A 403 8.87 11.05 -18.80
C GLN A 403 7.84 10.72 -19.91
N PRO A 404 7.90 11.38 -21.08
CA PRO A 404 6.91 11.25 -22.15
C PRO A 404 6.73 9.84 -22.73
N ASN A 405 7.74 9.00 -22.59
CA ASN A 405 7.75 7.66 -23.13
C ASN A 405 7.57 6.66 -21.97
N HIS A 406 6.67 5.69 -22.19
CA HIS A 406 6.35 4.50 -21.39
C HIS A 406 5.14 4.62 -20.44
N GLY A 407 3.96 4.20 -20.94
CA GLY A 407 2.86 3.59 -20.18
C GLY A 407 2.26 4.37 -19.00
N ILE A 408 1.18 3.83 -18.43
CA ILE A 408 0.71 4.28 -17.11
C ILE A 408 1.69 3.76 -16.07
N ARG A 409 2.33 4.65 -15.30
CA ARG A 409 3.29 4.26 -14.26
C ARG A 409 2.58 4.17 -12.90
N PHE A 410 2.83 3.08 -12.20
CA PHE A 410 2.32 2.81 -10.85
C PHE A 410 3.48 2.88 -9.84
N LEU A 411 3.82 4.10 -9.42
CA LEU A 411 5.01 4.33 -8.59
C LEU A 411 4.76 3.89 -7.14
N ASP A 412 5.67 3.12 -6.56
CA ASP A 412 5.55 2.66 -5.16
C ASP A 412 5.58 3.82 -4.16
N LEU A 413 6.27 4.91 -4.51
CA LEU A 413 6.20 6.19 -3.79
C LEU A 413 4.75 6.68 -3.64
N GLU A 414 3.98 6.71 -4.72
CA GLU A 414 2.59 7.18 -4.68
C GLU A 414 1.69 6.23 -3.88
N LYS A 415 1.91 4.91 -4.00
CA LYS A 415 1.19 3.92 -3.18
C LYS A 415 1.43 4.16 -1.69
N ALA A 416 2.70 4.37 -1.32
CA ALA A 416 3.10 4.63 0.05
C ALA A 416 2.44 5.92 0.58
N LEU A 417 2.49 7.00 -0.20
CA LEU A 417 1.87 8.28 0.18
C LEU A 417 0.35 8.16 0.34
N LEU A 418 -0.36 7.57 -0.64
CA LEU A 418 -1.81 7.38 -0.56
C LEU A 418 -2.19 6.52 0.65
N LYS A 419 -1.42 5.46 0.95
CA LYS A 419 -1.59 4.63 2.14
C LYS A 419 -1.40 5.42 3.43
N GLN A 420 -0.39 6.29 3.51
CA GLN A 420 -0.19 7.16 4.67
C GLN A 420 -1.36 8.13 4.87
N VAL A 421 -1.86 8.75 3.79
CA VAL A 421 -3.00 9.67 3.87
C VAL A 421 -4.26 8.95 4.35
N PHE A 422 -4.47 7.71 3.92
CA PHE A 422 -5.53 6.85 4.43
C PHE A 422 -5.39 6.59 5.94
N PHE A 423 -4.20 6.22 6.43
CA PHE A 423 -3.98 6.02 7.87
C PHE A 423 -4.14 7.32 8.68
N ILE A 424 -3.69 8.46 8.14
CA ILE A 424 -3.92 9.76 8.75
C ILE A 424 -5.44 10.00 8.87
N ALA A 425 -6.20 9.79 7.79
CA ALA A 425 -7.66 9.92 7.82
C ALA A 425 -8.30 9.03 8.91
N LYS A 426 -7.90 7.76 8.97
CA LYS A 426 -8.35 6.79 9.99
C LYS A 426 -8.15 7.32 11.41
N HIS A 427 -6.97 7.86 11.71
CA HIS A 427 -6.64 8.36 13.05
C HIS A 427 -7.19 9.75 13.36
N LEU A 428 -7.41 10.59 12.34
CA LEU A 428 -7.96 11.93 12.53
C LEU A 428 -9.50 11.95 12.59
N LYS A 429 -10.20 10.88 12.17
CA LYS A 429 -11.66 10.77 12.19
C LYS A 429 -12.30 11.29 13.50
N PRO A 430 -11.85 10.88 14.71
CA PRO A 430 -12.46 11.39 15.95
C PRO A 430 -12.26 12.89 16.14
N SER A 431 -11.04 13.38 15.93
CA SER A 431 -10.68 14.80 16.14
C SER A 431 -11.42 15.74 15.19
N LEU A 432 -11.47 15.39 13.90
CA LEU A 432 -12.13 16.20 12.88
C LEU A 432 -13.65 16.24 13.09
N ASN A 433 -14.28 15.11 13.42
CA ASN A 433 -15.71 15.07 13.72
C ASN A 433 -16.06 15.79 15.04
N GLN A 434 -15.19 15.76 16.03
CA GLN A 434 -15.38 16.53 17.26
C GLN A 434 -15.26 18.04 17.01
N ALA A 435 -14.25 18.46 16.24
CA ALA A 435 -14.05 19.86 15.86
C ALA A 435 -15.24 20.40 15.04
N ALA A 436 -15.82 19.56 14.17
CA ALA A 436 -16.99 19.89 13.36
C ALA A 436 -18.23 20.29 14.19
N ARG A 437 -18.30 19.91 15.47
CA ARG A 437 -19.39 20.29 16.39
C ARG A 437 -19.25 21.71 16.93
N GLN A 438 -18.05 22.29 16.86
CA GLN A 438 -17.74 23.63 17.39
C GLN A 438 -17.63 24.68 16.28
N GLY A 439 -17.52 24.25 15.03
CA GLY A 439 -17.36 25.12 13.87
C GLY A 439 -16.95 24.30 12.64
N ARG A 440 -16.36 24.98 11.65
CA ARG A 440 -15.86 24.34 10.44
C ARG A 440 -14.64 23.47 10.76
N SER A 441 -14.70 22.20 10.37
CA SER A 441 -13.60 21.25 10.37
C SER A 441 -13.41 20.75 8.94
N CYS A 442 -12.17 20.43 8.54
CA CYS A 442 -11.88 20.07 7.16
C CYS A 442 -10.87 18.95 6.97
N PHE A 443 -11.08 18.20 5.89
CA PHE A 443 -10.14 17.22 5.34
C PHE A 443 -9.96 17.52 3.85
N MET A 444 -8.77 18.01 3.47
CA MET A 444 -8.48 18.38 2.09
C MET A 444 -7.32 17.58 1.54
N THR A 445 -7.42 17.17 0.28
CA THR A 445 -6.33 16.54 -0.45
C THR A 445 -6.02 17.34 -1.71
N VAL A 446 -4.73 17.49 -2.01
CA VAL A 446 -4.25 18.21 -3.18
C VAL A 446 -3.43 17.26 -4.03
N ALA A 447 -4.00 16.81 -5.13
CA ALA A 447 -3.30 16.08 -6.18
C ALA A 447 -2.60 17.06 -7.13
N ARG A 448 -1.59 16.54 -7.86
CA ARG A 448 -0.80 17.29 -8.85
C ARG A 448 -0.86 16.58 -10.20
N LEU A 449 -2.06 16.49 -10.80
CA LEU A 449 -2.27 15.82 -12.08
C LEU A 449 -2.06 16.81 -13.23
N ASP A 450 -3.13 17.32 -13.84
CA ASP A 450 -3.10 18.33 -14.89
C ASP A 450 -3.96 19.56 -14.56
N GLY A 451 -4.60 19.58 -13.39
CA GLY A 451 -5.59 20.60 -13.01
C GLY A 451 -6.93 20.44 -13.72
N ALA A 452 -7.16 19.29 -14.35
CA ALA A 452 -8.34 18.91 -15.10
C ALA A 452 -8.64 17.40 -14.96
N PHE A 453 -8.23 16.78 -13.86
CA PHE A 453 -8.46 15.38 -13.49
C PHE A 453 -7.93 14.37 -14.52
N GLY A 454 -6.90 14.74 -15.29
CA GLY A 454 -6.36 13.95 -16.40
C GLY A 454 -7.08 14.12 -17.74
N LEU A 455 -8.10 14.98 -17.81
CA LEU A 455 -8.88 15.19 -19.02
C LEU A 455 -8.27 16.22 -19.98
N ALA A 456 -7.30 17.03 -19.54
CA ALA A 456 -6.61 17.98 -20.42
C ALA A 456 -5.50 17.31 -21.23
N GLN A 457 -4.92 16.20 -20.73
CA GLN A 457 -3.90 15.38 -21.41
C GLN A 457 -2.67 16.20 -21.88
N ASN A 458 -2.30 17.25 -21.13
CA ASN A 458 -1.20 18.15 -21.46
C ASN A 458 0.09 17.84 -20.68
N VAL A 459 0.01 17.06 -19.60
CA VAL A 459 1.14 16.68 -18.75
C VAL A 459 1.02 15.20 -18.38
N ASN A 460 2.15 14.51 -18.29
CA ASN A 460 2.19 13.15 -17.75
C ASN A 460 2.40 13.19 -16.23
N PHE A 461 1.57 12.44 -15.52
CA PHE A 461 1.57 12.35 -14.06
C PHE A 461 1.42 10.88 -13.62
N GLY A 462 1.67 10.63 -12.35
CA GLY A 462 1.42 9.33 -11.74
C GLY A 462 -0.08 9.09 -11.49
N ALA A 463 -0.60 7.93 -11.90
CA ALA A 463 -2.03 7.66 -11.85
C ALA A 463 -2.55 7.43 -10.42
N ILE A 464 -1.67 7.03 -9.50
CA ILE A 464 -2.07 6.60 -8.14
C ILE A 464 -2.47 7.81 -7.29
N GLY A 465 -1.84 8.97 -7.50
CA GLY A 465 -2.25 10.22 -6.84
C GLY A 465 -3.73 10.57 -7.07
N ALA A 466 -4.35 10.14 -8.18
CA ALA A 466 -5.78 10.32 -8.42
C ALA A 466 -6.68 9.56 -7.42
N GLY A 467 -6.14 8.55 -6.73
CA GLY A 467 -6.84 7.83 -5.66
C GLY A 467 -7.26 8.73 -4.48
N LEU A 468 -6.62 9.89 -4.31
CA LEU A 468 -6.99 10.90 -3.31
C LEU A 468 -8.43 11.41 -3.48
N PHE A 469 -8.92 11.51 -4.72
CA PHE A 469 -10.31 11.91 -4.98
C PHE A 469 -11.30 10.83 -4.53
N GLY A 470 -10.97 9.56 -4.76
CA GLY A 470 -11.76 8.43 -4.26
C GLY A 470 -11.85 8.45 -2.73
N LEU A 471 -10.70 8.55 -2.05
CA LEU A 471 -10.63 8.68 -0.59
C LEU A 471 -11.48 9.86 -0.09
N THR A 472 -11.29 11.05 -0.66
CA THR A 472 -11.96 12.27 -0.20
C THR A 472 -13.48 12.17 -0.37
N LYS A 473 -13.96 11.61 -1.49
CA LYS A 473 -15.39 11.40 -1.74
C LYS A 473 -15.99 10.40 -0.75
N THR A 474 -15.29 9.31 -0.45
CA THR A 474 -15.71 8.35 0.58
C THR A 474 -15.83 9.02 1.95
N LEU A 475 -14.80 9.78 2.36
CA LEU A 475 -14.82 10.48 3.64
C LEU A 475 -15.91 11.55 3.72
N ASN A 476 -16.23 12.23 2.61
CA ASN A 476 -17.35 13.18 2.55
C ASN A 476 -18.70 12.51 2.84
N LEU A 477 -18.87 11.24 2.46
CA LEU A 477 -20.08 10.47 2.77
C LEU A 477 -20.07 9.94 4.20
N GLU A 478 -18.91 9.49 4.69
CA GLU A 478 -18.80 8.94 6.05
C GLU A 478 -18.81 9.99 7.16
N TRP A 479 -18.27 11.19 6.89
CA TRP A 479 -18.05 12.24 7.89
C TRP A 479 -18.93 13.45 7.57
N GLU A 480 -20.24 13.29 7.72
CA GLU A 480 -21.26 14.26 7.28
C GLU A 480 -21.03 15.72 7.75
N SER A 481 -20.36 15.91 8.90
CA SER A 481 -20.08 17.24 9.47
C SER A 481 -18.71 17.81 9.09
N VAL A 482 -17.80 16.99 8.54
CA VAL A 482 -16.45 17.43 8.14
C VAL A 482 -16.47 17.87 6.69
N PHE A 483 -15.93 19.06 6.41
CA PHE A 483 -15.81 19.51 5.03
C PHE A 483 -14.67 18.80 4.31
N CYS A 484 -15.02 18.06 3.25
CA CYS A 484 -14.05 17.35 2.43
C CYS A 484 -13.83 18.06 1.09
N ARG A 485 -12.57 18.24 0.66
CA ARG A 485 -12.21 18.80 -0.67
C ARG A 485 -11.08 18.02 -1.32
N GLY A 486 -11.31 17.50 -2.52
CA GLY A 486 -10.23 17.09 -3.41
C GLY A 486 -9.87 18.25 -4.34
N ILE A 487 -8.59 18.57 -4.48
CA ILE A 487 -8.10 19.60 -5.41
C ILE A 487 -7.11 18.95 -6.36
N ASP A 488 -7.33 19.09 -7.66
CA ASP A 488 -6.32 18.84 -8.68
C ASP A 488 -5.64 20.17 -9.05
N LEU A 489 -4.35 20.32 -8.77
CA LEU A 489 -3.59 21.47 -9.19
C LEU A 489 -2.68 21.09 -10.36
N SER A 490 -2.74 21.86 -11.43
CA SER A 490 -1.78 21.75 -12.53
C SER A 490 -0.33 21.92 -12.00
N PRO A 491 0.61 21.03 -12.38
CA PRO A 491 2.01 21.13 -12.00
C PRO A 491 2.66 22.45 -12.42
N ASP A 492 2.14 23.11 -13.46
CA ASP A 492 2.63 24.39 -13.98
C ASP A 492 2.32 25.59 -13.07
N LEU A 493 1.44 25.43 -12.08
CA LEU A 493 1.15 26.46 -11.11
C LEU A 493 2.34 26.70 -10.18
N ASN A 494 2.69 27.96 -9.99
CA ASN A 494 3.71 28.32 -9.00
C ASN A 494 3.18 28.13 -7.56
N ALA A 495 4.10 28.16 -6.59
CA ALA A 495 3.78 27.92 -5.18
C ALA A 495 2.79 28.93 -4.58
N GLU A 496 2.87 30.20 -5.01
CA GLU A 496 1.98 31.27 -4.52
C GLU A 496 0.54 31.05 -5.00
N GLY A 497 0.36 30.83 -6.30
CA GLY A 497 -0.95 30.55 -6.88
C GLY A 497 -1.56 29.25 -6.37
N SER A 498 -0.73 28.21 -6.19
CA SER A 498 -1.16 26.95 -5.58
C SER A 498 -1.70 27.16 -4.16
N ALA A 499 -0.95 27.86 -3.30
CA ALA A 499 -1.40 28.19 -1.95
C ALA A 499 -2.68 29.04 -1.95
N GLN A 500 -2.79 30.02 -2.87
CA GLN A 500 -3.97 30.86 -3.00
C GLN A 500 -5.23 30.04 -3.36
N TYR A 501 -5.15 29.12 -4.32
CA TYR A 501 -6.29 28.28 -4.70
C TYR A 501 -6.67 27.30 -3.59
N ILE A 502 -5.69 26.71 -2.89
CA ILE A 502 -5.97 25.85 -1.73
C ILE A 502 -6.69 26.64 -0.63
N MET A 503 -6.24 27.86 -0.33
CA MET A 503 -6.91 28.73 0.63
C MET A 503 -8.32 29.13 0.18
N ALA A 504 -8.52 29.40 -1.11
CA ALA A 504 -9.84 29.74 -1.63
C ALA A 504 -10.84 28.57 -1.44
N GLU A 505 -10.42 27.34 -1.74
CA GLU A 505 -11.26 26.14 -1.54
C GLU A 505 -11.49 25.79 -0.08
N LEU A 506 -10.50 26.03 0.79
CA LEU A 506 -10.63 25.83 2.23
C LEU A 506 -11.76 26.69 2.81
N HIS A 507 -11.91 27.91 2.29
CA HIS A 507 -12.93 28.87 2.65
C HIS A 507 -14.21 28.78 1.80
N ASP A 508 -14.33 27.86 0.85
CA ASP A 508 -15.55 27.74 0.04
C ASP A 508 -16.72 27.27 0.94
N PRO A 509 -17.81 28.06 1.07
CA PRO A 509 -19.01 27.63 1.79
C PRO A 509 -19.79 26.52 1.08
N ASN A 510 -19.46 26.17 -0.17
CA ASN A 510 -20.19 25.18 -0.94
C ASN A 510 -19.76 23.74 -0.65
N HIS A 511 -20.62 22.98 0.03
CA HIS A 511 -20.36 21.59 0.39
C HIS A 511 -20.73 20.58 -0.73
N TYR A 512 -21.42 21.02 -1.79
CA TYR A 512 -21.95 20.11 -2.82
C TYR A 512 -20.97 19.75 -3.92
N ILE A 513 -20.08 20.68 -4.26
CA ILE A 513 -18.89 20.36 -5.03
C ILE A 513 -18.05 19.48 -4.10
N THR A 514 -17.36 18.43 -4.55
CA THR A 514 -16.45 17.62 -3.68
C THR A 514 -15.02 17.59 -4.20
N GLU A 515 -14.86 17.83 -5.49
CA GLU A 515 -13.58 17.84 -6.18
C GLU A 515 -13.51 19.03 -7.15
N VAL A 516 -12.35 19.67 -7.25
CA VAL A 516 -12.11 20.82 -8.13
C VAL A 516 -10.74 20.69 -8.79
N GLY A 517 -10.60 21.24 -9.99
CA GLY A 517 -9.35 21.33 -10.73
C GLY A 517 -8.98 22.79 -11.00
N TYR A 518 -7.69 23.11 -10.93
CA TYR A 518 -7.14 24.42 -11.29
C TYR A 518 -6.00 24.28 -12.30
N SER A 519 -6.18 24.90 -13.46
CA SER A 519 -5.19 24.99 -14.53
C SER A 519 -5.34 26.33 -15.26
N SER A 520 -4.73 26.46 -16.44
CA SER A 520 -4.99 27.58 -17.36
C SER A 520 -6.45 27.66 -17.82
N LEU A 521 -7.24 26.58 -17.66
CA LEU A 521 -8.68 26.55 -17.95
C LEU A 521 -9.52 27.23 -16.86
N GLY A 522 -8.89 27.68 -15.76
CA GLY A 522 -9.56 28.20 -14.58
C GLY A 522 -10.01 27.09 -13.64
N ARG A 523 -11.01 27.39 -12.80
CA ARG A 523 -11.60 26.44 -11.84
C ARG A 523 -12.60 25.53 -12.56
N VAL A 524 -12.41 24.23 -12.44
CA VAL A 524 -13.27 23.21 -13.06
C VAL A 524 -13.69 22.13 -12.06
N THR A 525 -14.74 21.37 -12.39
CA THR A 525 -15.14 20.13 -11.70
C THR A 525 -15.54 19.09 -12.74
N LEU A 526 -15.77 17.85 -12.31
CA LEU A 526 -16.39 16.83 -13.12
C LEU A 526 -17.92 16.97 -13.13
N SER A 527 -18.52 16.65 -14.27
CA SER A 527 -19.97 16.51 -14.46
C SER A 527 -20.26 15.31 -15.36
N THR A 528 -21.45 14.73 -15.20
CA THR A 528 -21.90 13.60 -16.01
C THR A 528 -22.95 14.06 -17.02
N GLU A 529 -22.83 13.59 -18.26
CA GLU A 529 -23.92 13.65 -19.23
C GLU A 529 -24.58 12.27 -19.35
N PRO A 530 -25.92 12.19 -19.47
CA PRO A 530 -26.59 10.94 -19.79
C PRO A 530 -25.97 10.37 -21.07
N SER A 531 -25.59 9.10 -21.06
CA SER A 531 -25.24 8.41 -22.30
C SER A 531 -26.50 8.39 -23.17
N ILE A 532 -26.46 9.03 -24.34
CA ILE A 532 -27.54 8.99 -25.34
C ILE A 532 -27.71 7.57 -25.85
#